data_AF-A0A9D3LJ54-F1
#
_entry.id   AF-A0A9D3LJ54-F1
#
_cell.length_a   1.000
_cell.length_b   1.000
_cell.length_c   1.000
_cell.angle_alpha   90.00
_cell.angle_beta   90.00
_cell.angle_gamma   90.00
#
_symmetry.space_group_name_H-M   'P 1'
#
loop_
_entity.id
_entity.type
_entity.pdbx_description
1 polymer ?
#
loop_
_entity_poly.entity_id
_entity_poly.type
_entity_poly.pdbx_seq_one_letter_code
_entity_poly.pdbx_strand_id
1 'polypeptide(L)'
;MDVPVKSPGDKKRSPPIKVLSSQLREGKVHFGPNGKIECTIKRLGQRNTSPLRAVSVVWMQGTVLEVKSDHNTTVTLIDETGTFMVTGASSIPQGKSSVLSGKYVMVMGTLQSCTPEPVLRAVKMADLSDNPVHRNMWKFEVEDLQQTL
;
A
#
# COMPACT_ATOMS: atom_id res chain seq x y z
N MET A 1 44.20 -19.73 -0.37
CA MET A 1 43.67 -18.53 0.31
C MET A 1 42.33 -18.24 -0.31
N ASP A 2 41.26 -18.76 0.29
CA ASP A 2 39.90 -18.62 -0.20
C ASP A 2 39.42 -17.17 -0.06
N VAL A 3 38.93 -16.63 -1.18
CA VAL A 3 38.30 -15.31 -1.22
C VAL A 3 36.92 -15.44 -0.57
N PRO A 4 36.57 -14.60 0.42
CA PRO A 4 35.24 -14.67 1.02
C PRO A 4 34.19 -14.24 -0.01
N VAL A 5 33.30 -15.16 -0.38
CA VAL A 5 32.09 -14.85 -1.13
C VAL A 5 31.22 -13.94 -0.26
N LYS A 6 31.13 -12.66 -0.63
CA LYS A 6 30.19 -11.71 -0.03
C LYS A 6 28.78 -12.26 -0.23
N SER A 7 28.12 -12.62 0.87
CA SER A 7 26.68 -12.88 0.91
C SER A 7 25.94 -11.69 0.30
N PRO A 8 24.89 -11.91 -0.52
CA PRO A 8 24.13 -10.83 -1.12
C PRO A 8 23.47 -10.06 0.03
N GLY A 9 23.96 -8.84 0.27
CA GLY A 9 23.60 -8.03 1.42
C GLY A 9 22.09 -7.85 1.55
N ASP A 10 21.63 -7.78 2.81
CA ASP A 10 20.29 -7.34 3.20
C ASP A 10 19.92 -6.08 2.41
N LYS A 11 19.18 -6.27 1.31
CA LYS A 11 18.57 -5.16 0.58
C LYS A 11 17.56 -4.54 1.55
N LYS A 12 17.93 -3.42 2.18
CA LYS A 12 17.04 -2.60 3.01
C LYS A 12 15.73 -2.42 2.24
N ARG A 13 14.68 -3.16 2.62
CA ARG A 13 13.37 -3.05 1.99
C ARG A 13 12.87 -1.64 2.28
N SER A 14 12.42 -0.91 1.25
CA SER A 14 11.81 0.39 1.42
C SER A 14 10.68 0.30 2.46
N PRO A 15 10.61 1.22 3.44
CA PRO A 15 9.55 1.20 4.43
C PRO A 15 8.19 1.38 3.75
N PRO A 16 7.11 0.79 4.30
CA PRO A 16 5.77 1.06 3.81
C PRO A 16 5.42 2.52 4.05
N ILE A 17 5.12 3.26 2.99
CA ILE A 17 4.70 4.66 3.06
C ILE A 17 3.16 4.71 3.14
N LYS A 18 2.62 5.46 4.12
CA LYS A 18 1.18 5.73 4.20
C LYS A 18 0.75 6.61 3.03
N VAL A 19 -0.25 6.20 2.27
CA VAL A 19 -0.73 6.90 1.07
C VAL A 19 -2.25 6.74 0.88
N LEU A 20 -2.84 7.68 0.13
CA LEU A 20 -4.20 7.58 -0.41
C LEU A 20 -4.16 7.09 -1.88
N SER A 21 -5.27 6.51 -2.35
CA SER A 21 -5.41 5.93 -3.69
C SER A 21 -5.19 6.96 -4.80
N SER A 22 -5.66 8.20 -4.63
CA SER A 22 -5.42 9.28 -5.58
C SER A 22 -3.94 9.63 -5.75
N GLN A 23 -3.15 9.59 -4.66
CA GLN A 23 -1.71 9.89 -4.73
C GLN A 23 -0.97 8.92 -5.65
N LEU A 24 -1.37 7.63 -5.61
CA LEU A 24 -0.84 6.61 -6.51
C LEU A 24 -1.37 6.82 -7.93
N ARG A 25 -2.69 7.04 -8.09
CA ARG A 25 -3.35 7.23 -9.39
C ARG A 25 -2.77 8.40 -10.19
N GLU A 26 -2.47 9.50 -9.52
CA GLU A 26 -1.87 10.71 -10.10
C GLU A 26 -0.34 10.68 -10.13
N GLY A 27 0.26 9.65 -9.52
CA GLY A 27 1.70 9.50 -9.42
C GLY A 27 2.36 9.12 -10.75
N LYS A 28 3.67 9.36 -10.82
CA LYS A 28 4.49 8.97 -11.99
C LYS A 28 5.13 7.62 -11.74
N VAL A 29 4.77 6.64 -12.55
CA VAL A 29 5.32 5.28 -12.49
C VAL A 29 6.72 5.24 -13.09
N HIS A 30 7.61 4.54 -12.40
CA HIS A 30 8.95 4.22 -12.83
C HIS A 30 9.22 2.74 -12.59
N PHE A 31 10.16 2.17 -13.34
CA PHE A 31 10.65 0.82 -13.12
C PHE A 31 11.98 0.90 -12.38
N GLY A 32 11.96 0.47 -11.12
CA GLY A 32 13.16 0.34 -10.29
C GLY A 32 14.00 -0.88 -10.68
N PRO A 33 15.11 -1.13 -9.96
CA PRO A 33 15.99 -2.26 -10.19
C PRO A 33 15.22 -3.60 -10.15
N ASN A 34 15.48 -4.48 -11.13
CA ASN A 34 14.81 -5.79 -11.31
C ASN A 34 13.33 -5.70 -11.75
N GLY A 35 12.91 -4.60 -12.38
CA GLY A 35 11.57 -4.43 -12.92
C GLY A 35 10.49 -4.18 -11.87
N LYS A 36 10.89 -3.85 -10.63
CA LYS A 36 9.94 -3.51 -9.56
C LYS A 36 9.27 -2.17 -9.89
N ILE A 37 7.95 -2.09 -9.69
CA ILE A 37 7.22 -0.84 -9.88
C ILE A 37 7.53 0.10 -8.71
N GLU A 38 7.90 1.32 -9.06
CA GLU A 38 8.09 2.45 -8.17
C GLU A 38 7.22 3.61 -8.64
N CYS A 39 6.76 4.43 -7.70
CA CYS A 39 5.94 5.59 -7.99
C CYS A 39 6.52 6.84 -7.34
N THR A 40 6.52 7.94 -8.09
CA THR A 40 6.75 9.28 -7.54
C THR A 40 5.40 9.92 -7.27
N ILE A 41 5.09 10.20 -6.00
CA ILE A 41 3.79 10.74 -5.56
C ILE A 41 3.94 12.16 -5.00
N LYS A 42 2.90 12.98 -5.14
CA LYS A 42 2.80 14.27 -4.44
C LYS A 42 2.53 14.02 -2.95
N ARG A 43 3.19 14.77 -2.07
CA ARG A 43 2.91 14.74 -0.63
C ARG A 43 1.56 15.40 -0.32
N LEU A 44 0.93 14.96 0.76
CA LEU A 44 -0.14 15.70 1.43
C LEU A 44 0.46 16.68 2.45
N GLY A 45 -0.21 17.81 2.64
CA GLY A 45 0.19 18.87 3.57
C GLY A 45 0.92 20.03 2.91
N GLN A 46 1.13 21.11 3.68
CA GLN A 46 1.63 22.39 3.16
C GLN A 46 3.10 22.67 3.43
N ARG A 47 3.73 21.96 4.38
CA ARG A 47 5.10 22.27 4.83
C ARG A 47 6.19 21.76 3.88
N ASN A 48 5.99 20.58 3.30
CA ASN A 48 6.94 19.96 2.37
C ASN A 48 6.22 19.54 1.09
N THR A 49 6.51 20.23 -0.01
CA THR A 49 5.88 19.98 -1.31
C THR A 49 6.75 19.13 -2.24
N SER A 50 7.95 18.74 -1.80
CA SER A 50 8.83 17.89 -2.59
C SER A 50 8.18 16.50 -2.78
N PRO A 51 8.13 15.95 -4.00
CA PRO A 51 7.53 14.64 -4.22
C PRO A 51 8.26 13.51 -3.46
N LEU A 52 7.50 12.52 -2.98
CA LEU A 52 8.06 11.28 -2.46
C LEU A 52 8.44 10.39 -3.64
N ARG A 53 9.73 10.03 -3.73
CA ARG A 53 10.30 9.23 -4.81
C ARG A 53 10.39 7.76 -4.40
N ALA A 54 10.47 6.87 -5.40
CA ALA A 54 10.74 5.45 -5.22
C ALA A 54 9.76 4.71 -4.28
N VAL A 55 8.49 5.14 -4.23
CA VAL A 55 7.46 4.47 -3.44
C VAL A 55 7.15 3.13 -4.09
N SER A 56 7.40 2.02 -3.39
CA SER A 56 7.17 0.66 -3.91
C SER A 56 6.52 -0.29 -2.92
N VAL A 57 6.48 0.10 -1.64
CA VAL A 57 5.75 -0.56 -0.56
C VAL A 57 4.88 0.50 0.09
N VAL A 58 3.60 0.20 0.24
CA VAL A 58 2.60 1.16 0.73
C VAL A 58 1.86 0.61 1.92
N TRP A 59 1.36 1.52 2.75
CA TRP A 59 0.33 1.30 3.74
C TRP A 59 -0.90 2.07 3.29
N MET A 60 -2.00 1.36 3.07
CA MET A 60 -3.29 1.95 2.72
C MET A 60 -4.36 1.48 3.69
N GLN A 61 -5.45 2.23 3.79
CA GLN A 61 -6.64 1.82 4.52
C GLN A 61 -7.88 2.12 3.68
N GLY A 62 -8.93 1.31 3.82
CA GLY A 62 -10.14 1.48 3.03
C GLY A 62 -11.25 0.54 3.47
N THR A 63 -12.46 0.82 2.96
CA THR A 63 -13.62 -0.06 3.13
C THR A 63 -13.63 -1.08 2.01
N VAL A 64 -13.78 -2.36 2.35
CA VAL A 64 -13.92 -3.43 1.37
C VAL A 64 -15.26 -3.28 0.65
N LEU A 65 -15.23 -3.11 -0.66
CA LEU A 65 -16.41 -3.10 -1.50
C LEU A 65 -16.77 -4.51 -1.95
N GLU A 66 -15.79 -5.25 -2.46
CA GLU A 66 -15.99 -6.55 -3.10
C GLU A 66 -14.83 -7.49 -2.78
N VAL A 67 -15.14 -8.78 -2.63
CA VAL A 67 -14.18 -9.86 -2.49
C VAL A 67 -14.44 -10.90 -3.57
N LYS A 68 -13.49 -11.07 -4.49
CA LYS A 68 -13.52 -12.10 -5.53
C LYS A 68 -12.63 -13.26 -5.12
N SER A 69 -13.26 -14.38 -4.76
CA SER A 69 -12.59 -15.60 -4.31
C SER A 69 -12.30 -16.55 -5.47
N ASP A 70 -11.45 -16.11 -6.41
CA ASP A 70 -10.93 -16.97 -7.48
C ASP A 70 -9.57 -17.60 -7.10
N HIS A 71 -8.75 -18.00 -8.08
CA HIS A 71 -7.42 -18.57 -7.87
C HIS A 71 -6.45 -17.64 -7.12
N ASN A 72 -6.73 -16.32 -7.10
CA ASN A 72 -5.94 -15.32 -6.39
C ASN A 72 -6.87 -14.25 -5.80
N THR A 73 -7.32 -14.46 -4.55
CA THR A 73 -8.32 -13.60 -3.91
C THR A 73 -8.00 -12.12 -4.10
N THR A 74 -8.92 -11.47 -4.81
CA THR A 74 -8.84 -10.07 -5.17
C THR A 74 -9.89 -9.29 -4.40
N VAL A 75 -9.48 -8.17 -3.82
CA VAL A 75 -10.28 -7.35 -2.93
C VAL A 75 -10.31 -5.95 -3.49
N THR A 76 -11.50 -5.43 -3.77
CA THR A 76 -11.68 -4.03 -4.16
C THR A 76 -11.97 -3.23 -2.90
N LEU A 77 -11.19 -2.18 -2.66
CA LEU A 77 -11.36 -1.28 -1.53
C LEU A 77 -11.61 0.14 -2.01
N ILE A 78 -12.24 0.94 -1.16
CA ILE A 78 -12.39 2.38 -1.35
C ILE A 78 -11.85 3.14 -0.15
N ASP A 79 -11.00 4.13 -0.41
CA ASP A 79 -10.66 5.17 0.55
C ASP A 79 -11.41 6.47 0.21
N GLU A 80 -11.16 7.54 0.95
CA GLU A 80 -11.81 8.83 0.73
C GLU A 80 -11.49 9.49 -0.63
N THR A 81 -10.52 8.97 -1.38
CA THR A 81 -10.04 9.52 -2.66
C THR A 81 -10.28 8.59 -3.86
N GLY A 82 -10.90 7.44 -3.63
CA GLY A 82 -11.34 6.51 -4.66
C GLY A 82 -10.94 5.07 -4.39
N THR A 83 -11.05 4.25 -5.44
CA THR A 83 -10.86 2.81 -5.33
C THR A 83 -9.42 2.39 -5.58
N PHE A 84 -9.08 1.23 -5.02
CA PHE A 84 -7.85 0.49 -5.28
C PHE A 84 -8.10 -1.01 -5.10
N MET A 85 -7.28 -1.82 -5.77
CA MET A 85 -7.41 -3.27 -5.78
C MET A 85 -6.24 -3.94 -5.06
N VAL A 86 -6.52 -5.03 -4.35
CA VAL A 86 -5.53 -5.82 -3.62
C VAL A 86 -5.62 -7.27 -4.05
N THR A 87 -4.51 -7.83 -4.51
CA THR A 87 -4.39 -9.23 -4.93
C THR A 87 -3.57 -10.03 -3.90
N GLY A 88 -3.68 -11.36 -3.90
CA GLY A 88 -2.89 -12.22 -3.01
C GLY A 88 -3.42 -12.32 -1.58
N ALA A 89 -4.65 -11.87 -1.32
CA ALA A 89 -5.22 -11.85 0.02
C ALA A 89 -5.44 -13.27 0.61
N SER A 90 -5.50 -14.31 -0.21
CA SER A 90 -5.54 -15.71 0.25
C SER A 90 -4.19 -16.21 0.76
N SER A 91 -3.07 -15.59 0.36
CA SER A 91 -1.71 -16.05 0.66
C SER A 91 -1.08 -15.46 1.93
N ILE A 92 -1.77 -14.51 2.58
CA ILE A 92 -1.31 -13.89 3.82
C ILE A 92 -1.80 -14.70 5.04
N PRO A 93 -1.02 -14.80 6.13
CA PRO A 93 -1.46 -15.46 7.36
C PRO A 93 -2.76 -14.81 7.86
N GLN A 94 -3.87 -15.53 7.77
CA GLN A 94 -5.18 -15.03 8.15
C GLN A 94 -5.32 -15.06 9.68
N GLY A 95 -5.03 -13.94 10.34
CA GLY A 95 -5.73 -13.66 11.59
C GLY A 95 -7.23 -13.52 11.30
N LYS A 96 -8.11 -14.01 12.20
CA LYS A 96 -9.60 -14.03 12.12
C LYS A 96 -10.14 -13.41 10.81
N SER A 97 -10.51 -14.27 9.86
CA SER A 97 -11.12 -13.98 8.54
C SER A 97 -11.84 -12.62 8.44
N SER A 98 -11.12 -11.56 8.07
CA SER A 98 -11.57 -10.17 8.26
C SER A 98 -11.84 -9.40 6.97
N VAL A 99 -11.57 -10.00 5.81
CA VAL A 99 -11.80 -9.34 4.53
C VAL A 99 -13.18 -9.73 4.03
N LEU A 100 -14.20 -9.06 4.57
CA LEU A 100 -15.59 -9.16 4.14
C LEU A 100 -16.04 -7.81 3.59
N SER A 101 -16.99 -7.80 2.67
CA SER A 101 -17.61 -6.56 2.19
C SER A 101 -18.16 -5.73 3.37
N GLY A 102 -17.94 -4.43 3.32
CA GLY A 102 -18.30 -3.47 4.37
C GLY A 102 -17.26 -3.30 5.49
N LYS A 103 -16.25 -4.17 5.59
CA LYS A 103 -15.20 -4.04 6.61
C LYS A 103 -14.23 -2.92 6.29
N TYR A 104 -13.82 -2.16 7.30
CA TYR A 104 -12.73 -1.20 7.18
C TYR A 104 -11.43 -1.88 7.57
N VAL A 105 -10.45 -1.90 6.66
CA VAL A 105 -9.22 -2.67 6.83
C VAL A 105 -7.99 -1.84 6.53
N MET A 106 -6.86 -2.20 7.13
CA MET A 106 -5.54 -1.79 6.65
C MET A 106 -4.99 -2.80 5.64
N VAL A 107 -4.16 -2.30 4.74
CA VAL A 107 -3.39 -3.11 3.78
C VAL A 107 -1.95 -2.59 3.72
N MET A 108 -0.99 -3.45 4.04
CA MET A 108 0.40 -3.27 3.62
C MET A 108 0.60 -4.07 2.35
N GLY A 109 1.12 -3.44 1.29
CA GLY A 109 1.26 -4.10 -0.01
C GLY A 109 2.41 -3.55 -0.85
N THR A 110 2.83 -4.34 -1.84
CA THR A 110 3.77 -3.89 -2.87
C THR A 110 3.02 -3.45 -4.11
N LEU A 111 3.43 -2.34 -4.73
CA LEU A 111 2.77 -1.83 -5.94
C LEU A 111 2.92 -2.78 -7.13
N GLN A 112 1.80 -3.02 -7.81
CA GLN A 112 1.70 -3.76 -9.08
C GLN A 112 1.19 -2.87 -10.22
N SER A 113 0.40 -1.84 -9.92
CA SER A 113 0.03 -0.78 -10.86
C SER A 113 -0.41 0.45 -10.08
N CYS A 114 -0.38 1.62 -10.73
CA CYS A 114 -0.85 2.88 -10.16
C CYS A 114 -2.06 3.45 -10.94
N THR A 115 -2.12 3.25 -12.25
CA THR A 115 -3.10 3.89 -13.15
C THR A 115 -3.64 2.86 -14.16
N PRO A 116 -4.93 2.90 -14.56
CA PRO A 116 -5.97 3.86 -14.15
C PRO A 116 -6.47 3.67 -12.71
N GLU A 117 -6.24 2.50 -12.13
CA GLU A 117 -6.58 2.17 -10.75
C GLU A 117 -5.36 1.54 -10.05
N PRO A 118 -5.04 1.94 -8.80
CA PRO A 118 -3.93 1.34 -8.08
C PRO A 118 -4.17 -0.13 -7.77
N VAL A 119 -3.14 -0.96 -7.98
CA VAL A 119 -3.18 -2.40 -7.69
C VAL A 119 -2.00 -2.76 -6.80
N LEU A 120 -2.30 -3.45 -5.69
CA LEU A 120 -1.31 -3.91 -4.72
C LEU A 120 -1.29 -5.43 -4.66
N ARG A 121 -0.10 -6.00 -4.46
CA ARG A 121 0.02 -7.36 -3.92
C ARG A 121 0.08 -7.27 -2.40
N ALA A 122 -0.82 -7.97 -1.72
CA ALA A 122 -0.90 -7.99 -0.26
C ALA A 122 0.38 -8.56 0.37
N VAL A 123 0.86 -7.87 1.40
CA VAL A 123 1.87 -8.35 2.35
C VAL A 123 1.22 -8.61 3.70
N LYS A 124 0.32 -7.72 4.12
CA LYS A 124 -0.45 -7.84 5.36
C LYS A 124 -1.80 -7.15 5.20
N MET A 125 -2.85 -7.75 5.76
CA MET A 125 -4.18 -7.14 5.89
C MET A 125 -4.68 -7.33 7.33
N ALA A 126 -5.46 -6.38 7.86
CA ALA A 126 -6.07 -6.52 9.17
C ALA A 126 -7.39 -5.73 9.28
N ASP A 127 -8.38 -6.28 9.99
CA ASP A 127 -9.61 -5.59 10.37
C ASP A 127 -9.30 -4.39 11.28
N LEU A 128 -9.89 -3.25 10.97
CA LEU A 128 -9.88 -2.04 11.78
C LEU A 128 -11.31 -1.56 12.09
N SER A 129 -12.33 -2.37 11.78
CA SER A 129 -13.74 -1.98 11.86
C SER A 129 -14.23 -1.73 13.28
N ASP A 130 -13.59 -2.33 14.28
CA ASP A 130 -14.01 -2.23 15.69
C ASP A 130 -13.83 -0.81 16.26
N ASN A 131 -12.97 0.01 15.66
CA ASN A 131 -12.74 1.39 16.10
C ASN A 131 -12.85 2.39 14.93
N PRO A 132 -13.90 3.22 14.88
CA PRO A 132 -14.13 4.17 13.80
C PRO A 132 -13.06 5.28 13.74
N VAL A 133 -12.28 5.48 14.81
CA VAL A 133 -11.17 6.45 14.83
C VAL A 133 -10.17 6.16 13.72
N HIS A 134 -9.91 4.90 13.39
CA HIS A 134 -8.97 4.55 12.30
C HIS A 134 -9.39 5.16 10.96
N ARG A 135 -10.69 5.10 10.64
CA ARG A 135 -11.23 5.69 9.42
C ARG A 135 -11.15 7.22 9.45
N ASN A 136 -11.54 7.83 10.57
CA ASN A 136 -11.57 9.28 10.71
C ASN A 136 -10.17 9.91 10.73
N MET A 137 -9.17 9.19 11.24
CA MET A 137 -7.80 9.69 11.38
C MET A 137 -6.91 9.40 10.17
N TRP A 138 -7.30 8.50 9.27
CA TRP A 138 -6.41 7.98 8.25
C TRP A 138 -5.77 9.09 7.38
N LYS A 139 -6.57 10.05 6.90
CA LYS A 139 -6.07 11.20 6.13
C LYS A 139 -4.99 11.98 6.88
N PHE A 140 -5.24 12.27 8.14
CA PHE A 140 -4.35 13.03 9.00
C PHE A 140 -3.07 12.24 9.29
N GLU A 141 -3.17 10.92 9.46
CA GLU A 141 -1.99 10.06 9.61
C GLU A 141 -1.11 10.01 8.34
N VAL A 142 -1.74 10.03 7.15
CA VAL A 142 -1.02 10.11 5.87
C VAL A 142 -0.32 11.46 5.77
N GLU A 143 -1.03 12.56 6.02
CA GLU A 143 -0.48 13.91 5.97
C GLU A 143 0.67 14.11 6.97
N ASP A 144 0.48 13.75 8.24
CA ASP A 144 1.48 13.90 9.29
C ASP A 144 2.78 13.15 8.97
N LEU A 145 2.67 11.87 8.59
CA LEU A 145 3.84 11.09 8.18
C LEU A 145 4.58 11.76 7.02
N GLN A 146 3.85 12.17 5.98
CA GLN A 146 4.44 12.77 4.79
C GLN A 146 5.01 14.17 5.03
N GLN A 147 4.69 14.85 6.13
CA GLN A 147 5.38 16.09 6.52
C GLN A 147 6.73 15.83 7.20
N THR A 148 6.94 14.63 7.75
CA THR A 148 8.17 14.23 8.47
C THR A 148 9.19 13.45 7.63
N LEU A 149 8.77 12.91 6.48
CA LEU A 149 9.64 12.25 5.49
C LEU A 149 10.39 13.27 4.62
#